data_AF-A0A933Y9U8-F1
#
_entry.id   AF-A0A933Y9U8-F1
#
_cell.length_a   1.000
_cell.length_b   1.000
_cell.length_c   1.000
_cell.angle_alpha   90.00
_cell.angle_beta   90.00
_cell.angle_gamma   90.00
#
_symmetry.space_group_name_H-M   'P 1'
#
loop_
_entity.id
_entity.type
_entity.pdbx_description
1 polymer ?
#
loop_
_entity_poly.entity_id
_entity_poly.type
_entity_poly.pdbx_seq_one_letter_code
_entity_poly.pdbx_strand_id
1 'polypeptide(L)'
;MFWLIMAYLVFDLVFFLVGQTASLFAYDFTVRMGLQESVQAVGEYGMQVNRSFGLADTVIGIPLMVLSLVGLSLRKRWALSTLAAFMGISIYWPVFCTGLFLFLKGVPGYSLEPGMEYGIILVMHAAIGIWILGYLMFRGERLVLR
;
A
#
# COMPACT_ATOMS: atom_id res chain seq x y z
N MET A 1 18.82 10.42 -0.76
CA MET A 1 17.43 10.57 -0.27
C MET A 1 16.42 10.55 -1.39
N PHE A 2 16.47 11.51 -2.32
CA PHE A 2 15.58 11.55 -3.49
C PHE A 2 15.47 10.20 -4.21
N TRP A 3 16.61 9.61 -4.60
CA TRP A 3 16.64 8.32 -5.30
C TRP A 3 16.06 7.16 -4.49
N LEU A 4 16.19 7.19 -3.15
CA LEU A 4 15.64 6.16 -2.29
C LEU A 4 14.11 6.22 -2.26
N ILE A 5 13.54 7.43 -2.15
CA ILE A 5 12.08 7.64 -2.21
C ILE A 5 11.57 7.28 -3.61
N MET A 6 12.27 7.69 -4.68
CA MET A 6 11.90 7.31 -6.05
C MET A 6 11.91 5.80 -6.26
N ALA A 7 12.96 5.11 -5.81
CA ALA A 7 13.07 3.66 -5.94
C ALA A 7 11.96 2.95 -5.17
N TYR A 8 11.67 3.40 -3.94
CA TYR A 8 10.56 2.88 -3.14
C TYR A 8 9.20 3.07 -3.85
N LEU A 9 8.90 4.27 -4.35
CA LEU A 9 7.64 4.53 -5.06
C LEU A 9 7.51 3.73 -6.36
N VAL A 10 8.59 3.53 -7.12
CA VAL A 10 8.55 2.69 -8.32
C VAL A 10 8.31 1.23 -7.96
N PHE A 11 8.98 0.75 -6.91
CA PHE A 11 8.80 -0.60 -6.42
C PHE A 11 7.35 -0.84 -5.96
N ASP A 12 6.83 0.02 -5.08
CA ASP A 12 5.44 -0.07 -4.60
C ASP A 12 4.45 0.08 -5.75
N LEU A 13 4.70 0.93 -6.74
CA LEU A 13 3.82 1.08 -7.90
C LEU A 13 3.64 -0.23 -8.66
N VAL A 14 4.73 -0.96 -8.91
CA VAL A 14 4.66 -2.27 -9.57
C VAL A 14 3.89 -3.26 -8.69
N PHE A 15 4.20 -3.30 -7.39
CA PHE A 15 3.51 -4.20 -6.46
C PHE A 15 2.01 -3.90 -6.35
N PHE A 16 1.60 -2.64 -6.32
CA PHE A 16 0.20 -2.25 -6.26
C PHE A 16 -0.53 -2.53 -7.58
N LEU A 17 0.10 -2.30 -8.73
CA LEU A 17 -0.51 -2.66 -10.02
C LEU A 17 -0.77 -4.16 -10.12
N VAL A 18 0.19 -4.99 -9.71
CA VAL A 18 0.07 -6.46 -9.79
C VAL A 18 -0.82 -7.02 -8.67
N GLY A 19 -0.69 -6.52 -7.44
CA GLY A 19 -1.41 -7.05 -6.27
C GLY A 19 -2.80 -6.47 -6.08
N GLN A 20 -2.99 -5.17 -6.31
CA GLN A 20 -4.22 -4.45 -6.03
C GLN A 20 -5.08 -4.24 -7.28
N THR A 21 -4.51 -3.73 -8.38
CA THR A 21 -5.30 -3.53 -9.60
C THR A 21 -5.64 -4.87 -10.27
N ALA A 22 -4.70 -5.80 -10.37
CA ALA A 22 -5.00 -7.08 -11.01
C ALA A 22 -6.00 -7.91 -10.20
N SER A 23 -6.09 -7.76 -8.87
CA SER A 23 -7.03 -8.53 -8.04
C SER A 23 -8.50 -8.17 -8.31
N LEU A 24 -8.76 -6.99 -8.86
CA LEU A 24 -10.09 -6.56 -9.30
C LEU A 24 -10.63 -7.39 -10.47
N PHE A 25 -9.75 -7.76 -11.40
CA PHE A 25 -10.11 -8.41 -12.66
C PHE A 25 -9.73 -9.90 -12.68
N ALA A 26 -8.68 -10.27 -11.95
CA ALA A 26 -8.05 -11.58 -11.96
C ALA A 26 -7.57 -11.98 -10.55
N TYR A 27 -8.51 -12.04 -9.60
CA TYR A 27 -8.20 -12.36 -8.19
C TYR A 27 -7.43 -13.68 -8.02
N ASP A 28 -7.84 -14.75 -8.71
CA ASP A 28 -7.15 -16.05 -8.65
C ASP A 28 -5.69 -15.99 -9.12
N PHE A 29 -5.39 -15.10 -10.09
CA PHE A 29 -4.02 -14.86 -10.51
C PHE A 29 -3.21 -14.23 -9.38
N THR A 30 -3.75 -13.21 -8.71
CA THR A 30 -3.07 -12.56 -7.58
C THR A 30 -2.89 -13.47 -6.37
N VAL A 31 -3.83 -14.40 -6.13
CA VAL A 31 -3.69 -15.45 -5.11
C VAL A 31 -2.53 -16.39 -5.45
N ARG A 32 -2.42 -16.85 -6.70
CA ARG A 32 -1.31 -17.72 -7.14
C ARG A 32 0.06 -17.04 -7.04
N MET A 33 0.10 -15.73 -7.20
CA MET A 33 1.30 -14.91 -7.02
C MET A 33 1.65 -14.64 -5.55
N GLY A 34 0.80 -15.07 -4.60
CA GLY A 34 0.99 -14.82 -3.17
C GLY A 34 0.74 -13.36 -2.75
N LEU A 35 -0.02 -12.61 -3.55
CA LEU A 35 -0.31 -11.18 -3.32
C LEU A 35 -1.70 -10.94 -2.72
N GLN A 36 -2.56 -11.95 -2.70
CA GLN A 36 -3.92 -11.90 -2.16
C GLN A 36 -4.27 -13.22 -1.49
N GLU A 37 -5.22 -13.16 -0.55
CA GLU A 37 -5.67 -14.34 0.18
C GLU A 37 -6.69 -15.16 -0.58
N SER A 38 -6.59 -16.48 -0.48
CA SER A 38 -7.56 -17.39 -1.09
C SER A 38 -8.94 -17.29 -0.42
N VAL A 39 -10.01 -17.60 -1.18
CA VAL A 39 -11.39 -17.66 -0.65
C VAL A 39 -11.51 -18.68 0.49
N GLN A 40 -10.68 -19.73 0.49
CA GLN A 40 -10.64 -20.71 1.58
C GLN A 40 -10.14 -20.08 2.89
N ALA A 41 -9.20 -19.15 2.81
CA ALA A 41 -8.64 -18.45 3.96
C ALA A 41 -9.56 -17.34 4.48
N VAL A 42 -10.12 -16.50 3.59
CA VAL A 42 -10.85 -15.30 4.00
C VAL A 42 -12.37 -15.34 3.76
N GLY A 43 -12.88 -16.40 3.14
CA GLY A 43 -14.27 -16.52 2.72
C GLY A 43 -14.60 -15.62 1.52
N GLU A 44 -15.80 -15.81 0.95
CA GLU A 44 -16.26 -14.98 -0.18
C GLU A 44 -16.40 -13.51 0.22
N TYR A 45 -16.91 -13.25 1.43
CA TYR A 45 -17.01 -11.88 1.95
C TYR A 45 -15.63 -11.23 2.10
N GLY A 46 -14.65 -11.95 2.69
CA GLY A 46 -13.29 -11.44 2.83
C GLY A 46 -12.58 -11.20 1.49
N MET A 47 -12.83 -12.05 0.49
CA MET A 47 -12.36 -11.78 -0.88
C MET A 47 -12.92 -10.46 -1.42
N GLN A 48 -14.20 -10.15 -1.19
CA GLN A 48 -14.78 -8.87 -1.63
C GLN A 48 -14.23 -7.68 -0.84
N VAL A 49 -13.92 -7.85 0.44
CA VAL A 49 -13.21 -6.85 1.24
C VAL A 49 -11.83 -6.57 0.62
N ASN A 50 -11.06 -7.61 0.29
CA ASN A 50 -9.75 -7.46 -0.37
C ASN A 50 -9.86 -6.77 -1.74
N ARG A 51 -10.86 -7.12 -2.56
CA ARG A 51 -11.12 -6.40 -3.82
C ARG A 51 -11.49 -4.94 -3.60
N SER A 52 -12.22 -4.63 -2.52
CA SER A 52 -12.56 -3.25 -2.18
C SER A 52 -11.32 -2.42 -1.82
N PHE A 53 -10.33 -3.04 -1.16
CA PHE A 53 -9.00 -2.44 -0.99
C PHE A 53 -8.30 -2.24 -2.33
N GLY A 54 -8.29 -3.27 -3.17
CA GLY A 54 -7.73 -3.20 -4.50
C GLY A 54 -8.30 -2.04 -5.32
N LEU A 55 -9.60 -1.77 -5.16
CA LEU A 55 -10.30 -0.67 -5.83
C LEU A 55 -9.87 0.68 -5.28
N ALA A 56 -9.85 0.84 -3.95
CA ALA A 56 -9.41 2.08 -3.31
C ALA A 56 -7.97 2.43 -3.70
N ASP A 57 -7.08 1.45 -3.70
CA ASP A 57 -5.70 1.62 -4.13
C ASP A 57 -5.60 1.95 -5.61
N THR A 58 -6.36 1.27 -6.47
CA THR A 58 -6.36 1.53 -7.92
C THR A 58 -6.87 2.92 -8.27
N VAL A 59 -7.89 3.42 -7.57
CA VAL A 59 -8.54 4.69 -7.88
C VAL A 59 -7.86 5.88 -7.18
N ILE A 60 -7.25 5.66 -6.01
CA ILE A 60 -6.69 6.74 -5.19
C ILE A 60 -5.19 6.54 -4.96
N GLY A 61 -4.79 5.41 -4.37
CA GLY A 61 -3.39 5.16 -3.97
C GLY A 61 -2.40 5.24 -5.13
N ILE A 62 -2.65 4.46 -6.19
CA ILE A 62 -1.82 4.37 -7.39
C ILE A 62 -1.75 5.73 -8.10
N PRO A 63 -2.86 6.45 -8.38
CA PRO A 63 -2.78 7.79 -8.95
C PRO A 63 -1.96 8.78 -8.13
N LEU A 64 -2.10 8.78 -6.79
CA LEU A 64 -1.28 9.63 -5.92
C LEU A 64 0.21 9.28 -6.01
N MET A 65 0.55 7.99 -6.06
CA MET A 65 1.92 7.52 -6.24
C MET A 65 2.49 7.91 -7.61
N VAL A 66 1.72 7.76 -8.69
CA VAL A 66 2.11 8.19 -10.04
C VAL A 66 2.34 9.70 -10.10
N LEU A 67 1.41 10.49 -9.55
CA LEU A 67 1.58 11.94 -9.44
C LEU A 67 2.85 12.27 -8.65
N SER A 68 3.08 11.61 -7.51
CA SER A 68 4.29 11.81 -6.70
C SER A 68 5.56 11.56 -7.51
N LEU A 69 5.63 10.43 -8.23
CA LEU A 69 6.78 10.08 -9.10
C LEU A 69 7.01 11.11 -10.20
N VAL A 70 5.96 11.50 -10.92
CA VAL A 70 6.05 12.49 -12.00
C VAL A 70 6.47 13.84 -11.44
N GLY A 71 5.83 14.29 -10.36
CA GLY A 71 6.10 15.57 -9.74
C GLY A 71 7.51 15.66 -9.16
N LEU A 72 7.99 14.60 -8.51
CA LEU A 72 9.37 14.52 -8.00
C LEU A 72 10.38 14.56 -9.15
N SER A 73 10.14 13.83 -10.23
CA SER A 73 10.99 13.82 -11.42
C SER A 73 11.07 15.21 -12.06
N LEU A 74 9.95 15.95 -12.06
CA LEU A 74 9.85 17.32 -12.56
C LEU A 74 10.21 18.40 -11.53
N ARG A 75 10.63 18.00 -10.31
CA ARG A 75 10.96 18.91 -9.20
C ARG A 75 9.84 19.89 -8.87
N LYS A 76 8.59 19.43 -8.87
CA LYS A 76 7.41 20.25 -8.60
C LYS A 76 6.95 20.11 -7.16
N ARG A 77 6.63 21.25 -6.52
CA ARG A 77 6.25 21.30 -5.10
C ARG A 77 4.98 20.51 -4.76
N TRP A 78 4.03 20.40 -5.71
CA TRP A 78 2.81 19.60 -5.54
C TRP A 78 3.10 18.09 -5.37
N ALA A 79 4.29 17.62 -5.75
CA ALA A 79 4.74 16.26 -5.51
C ALA A 79 4.86 15.94 -4.01
N LEU A 80 5.19 16.95 -3.18
CA LEU A 80 5.32 16.77 -1.75
C LEU A 80 3.96 16.47 -1.10
N SER A 81 2.89 17.13 -1.57
CA SER A 81 1.53 16.92 -1.08
C SER A 81 0.96 15.57 -1.49
N THR A 82 1.16 15.18 -2.74
CA THR A 82 0.72 13.87 -3.24
C THR A 82 1.50 12.72 -2.59
N LEU A 83 2.81 12.92 -2.36
CA LEU A 83 3.62 11.96 -1.61
C LEU A 83 3.17 11.85 -0.16
N ALA A 84 2.91 12.97 0.51
CA ALA A 84 2.40 12.95 1.87
C ALA A 84 1.05 12.23 1.98
N ALA A 85 0.14 12.46 1.03
CA ALA A 85 -1.14 11.76 0.98
C ALA A 85 -0.96 10.24 0.80
N PHE A 86 -0.11 9.81 -0.13
CA PHE A 86 0.17 8.38 -0.33
C PHE A 86 0.84 7.75 0.89
N MET A 87 1.77 8.45 1.55
CA MET A 87 2.39 7.95 2.79
C MET A 87 1.39 7.86 3.95
N GLY A 88 0.41 8.75 4.02
CA GLY A 88 -0.71 8.63 4.95
C GLY A 88 -1.49 7.32 4.74
N ILE A 89 -1.79 6.97 3.49
CA ILE A 89 -2.42 5.68 3.14
C ILE A 89 -1.52 4.51 3.57
N SER A 90 -0.22 4.58 3.27
CA SER A 90 0.76 3.53 3.62
C SER A 90 0.91 3.31 5.14
N ILE A 91 0.59 4.30 5.98
CA ILE A 91 0.60 4.17 7.44
C ILE A 91 -0.76 3.67 7.95
N TYR A 92 -1.84 4.15 7.37
CA TYR A 92 -3.20 3.74 7.73
C TYR A 92 -3.43 2.25 7.44
N TRP A 93 -2.96 1.78 6.27
CA TRP A 93 -3.24 0.43 5.79
C TRP A 93 -2.74 -0.67 6.75
N PRO A 94 -1.51 -0.63 7.29
CA PRO A 94 -1.06 -1.58 8.30
C PRO A 94 -1.92 -1.64 9.56
N VAL A 95 -2.42 -0.48 10.02
CA VAL A 95 -3.30 -0.42 11.20
C VAL A 95 -4.63 -1.09 10.89
N PHE A 96 -5.18 -0.82 9.71
CA PHE A 96 -6.41 -1.45 9.26
C PHE A 96 -6.26 -2.98 9.14
N CYS A 97 -5.21 -3.47 8.47
CA CYS A 97 -4.94 -4.91 8.34
C CYS A 97 -4.74 -5.60 9.68
N THR A 98 -4.04 -4.94 10.62
CA THR A 98 -3.91 -5.44 12.00
C THR A 98 -5.29 -5.56 12.65
N GLY A 99 -6.18 -4.59 12.44
CA GLY A 99 -7.57 -4.67 12.86
C GLY A 99 -8.30 -5.88 12.30
N LEU A 100 -8.17 -6.16 11.00
CA LEU A 100 -8.76 -7.36 10.39
C LEU A 100 -8.29 -8.64 11.10
N PHE A 101 -6.98 -8.76 11.35
CA PHE A 101 -6.42 -9.95 12.00
C PHE A 101 -6.89 -10.12 13.45
N LEU A 102 -7.11 -9.03 14.17
CA LEU A 102 -7.58 -9.05 15.54
C LEU A 102 -9.08 -9.34 15.63
N PHE A 103 -9.89 -8.70 14.78
CA PHE A 103 -11.34 -8.72 14.90
C PHE A 103 -12.03 -9.82 14.10
N LEU A 104 -11.40 -10.34 13.04
CA LEU A 104 -11.97 -11.44 12.25
C LEU A 104 -11.58 -12.83 12.75
N LYS A 105 -10.71 -12.91 13.78
CA LYS A 105 -10.31 -14.19 14.36
C LYS A 105 -11.53 -14.92 14.94
N GLY A 106 -11.77 -16.13 14.44
CA GLY A 106 -12.89 -16.98 14.87
C GLY A 106 -14.25 -16.63 14.27
N VAL A 107 -14.32 -15.67 13.34
CA VAL A 107 -15.54 -15.38 12.59
C VAL A 107 -15.84 -16.55 11.63
N PRO A 108 -17.08 -17.08 11.58
CA PRO A 108 -17.43 -18.15 10.66
C PRO A 108 -17.11 -17.80 9.21
N GLY A 109 -16.41 -18.70 8.51
CA GLY A 109 -15.97 -18.50 7.12
C GLY A 109 -14.66 -17.72 6.97
N TYR A 110 -14.04 -17.27 8.06
CA TYR A 110 -12.71 -16.68 8.08
C TYR A 110 -11.75 -17.59 8.84
N SER A 111 -10.72 -18.08 8.16
CA SER A 111 -9.73 -19.05 8.69
C SER A 111 -8.28 -18.60 8.55
N LEU A 112 -8.04 -17.37 8.05
CA LEU A 112 -6.69 -16.83 7.91
C LEU A 112 -6.02 -16.66 9.27
N GLU A 113 -4.92 -17.36 9.46
CA GLU A 113 -3.98 -17.14 10.56
C GLU A 113 -2.72 -16.47 9.99
N PRO A 114 -2.53 -15.16 10.22
CA PRO A 114 -1.41 -14.43 9.64
C PRO A 114 -0.08 -14.90 10.25
N GLY A 115 0.84 -15.35 9.39
CA GLY A 115 2.20 -15.65 9.79
C GLY A 115 3.04 -14.40 10.08
N MET A 116 4.31 -14.62 10.42
CA MET A 116 5.26 -13.54 10.76
C MET A 116 5.51 -12.61 9.57
N GLU A 117 5.42 -13.13 8.35
CA GLU A 117 5.58 -12.39 7.10
C GLU A 117 4.62 -11.21 6.98
N TYR A 118 3.37 -11.35 7.41
CA TYR A 118 2.42 -10.23 7.45
C TYR A 118 2.91 -9.14 8.38
N GLY A 119 3.30 -9.50 9.60
CA GLY A 119 3.82 -8.56 10.59
C GLY A 119 5.02 -7.77 10.06
N ILE A 120 5.95 -8.44 9.38
CA ILE A 120 7.12 -7.81 8.75
C ILE A 120 6.67 -6.80 7.70
N ILE A 121 5.80 -7.19 6.77
CA ILE A 121 5.32 -6.31 5.68
C ILE A 121 4.59 -5.08 6.25
N LEU A 122 3.69 -5.30 7.23
CA LEU A 122 2.90 -4.24 7.86
C LEU A 122 3.79 -3.24 8.59
N VAL A 123 4.76 -3.72 9.39
CA VAL A 123 5.69 -2.86 10.13
C VAL A 123 6.62 -2.12 9.17
N MET A 124 7.14 -2.78 8.14
CA MET A 124 7.98 -2.13 7.14
C MET A 124 7.26 -1.00 6.41
N HIS A 125 6.03 -1.23 5.94
CA HIS A 125 5.22 -0.20 5.28
C HIS A 125 4.92 0.98 6.20
N ALA A 126 4.51 0.71 7.45
CA ALA A 126 4.26 1.77 8.42
C ALA A 126 5.53 2.58 8.73
N ALA A 127 6.66 1.89 8.95
CA ALA A 127 7.93 2.55 9.28
C ALA A 127 8.45 3.42 8.13
N ILE A 128 8.39 2.92 6.89
CA ILE A 128 8.78 3.69 5.71
C ILE A 128 7.85 4.89 5.53
N GLY A 129 6.54 4.70 5.64
CA GLY A 129 5.56 5.77 5.55
C GLY A 129 5.80 6.89 6.57
N ILE A 130 5.99 6.52 7.84
CA ILE A 130 6.29 7.47 8.92
C ILE A 130 7.60 8.21 8.65
N TRP A 131 8.63 7.49 8.21
CA TRP A 131 9.92 8.07 7.92
C TRP A 131 9.88 9.05 6.74
N ILE A 132 9.18 8.73 5.65
CA ILE A 132 9.01 9.64 4.50
C ILE A 132 8.19 10.85 4.92
N LEU A 133 7.10 10.70 5.67
CA LEU A 133 6.34 11.84 6.20
C LEU A 133 7.20 12.74 7.09
N GLY A 134 7.94 12.17 8.03
CA GLY A 134 8.87 12.92 8.86
C GLY A 134 9.91 13.65 8.01
N TYR A 135 10.45 13.00 6.98
CA TYR A 135 11.38 13.64 6.05
C TYR A 135 10.72 14.80 5.30
N LEU A 136 9.47 14.65 4.84
CA LEU A 136 8.73 15.72 4.18
C LEU A 136 8.50 16.92 5.09
N MET A 137 8.12 16.68 6.36
CA MET A 137 7.87 17.74 7.34
C MET A 137 9.11 18.59 7.62
N PHE A 138 10.29 17.97 7.75
CA PHE A 138 11.50 18.69 8.17
C PHE A 138 12.43 19.06 7.01
N ARG A 139 12.37 18.34 5.89
CA ARG A 139 13.35 18.43 4.80
C ARG A 139 12.74 18.25 3.40
N GLY A 140 11.41 18.26 3.25
CA GLY A 140 10.73 17.96 1.99
C GLY A 140 11.14 18.85 0.81
N GLU A 141 11.40 20.14 1.07
CA GLU A 141 11.84 21.09 0.03
C GLU A 141 13.13 20.62 -0.68
N ARG A 142 14.00 19.87 -0.01
CA ARG A 142 15.23 19.31 -0.64
C ARG A 142 14.96 18.32 -1.78
N LEU A 143 13.75 17.78 -1.88
CA LEU A 143 13.37 16.88 -2.96
C LEU A 143 13.04 17.63 -4.26
N VAL A 144 12.72 18.92 -4.17
CA VAL A 144 12.28 19.76 -5.29
C VAL A 144 13.22 20.92 -5.58
N LEU A 145 14.24 21.14 -4.75
CA LEU A 145 15.34 22.06 -5.03
C LEU A 145 16.25 21.48 -6.14
N ARG A 146 16.76 22.37 -7.00
CA ARG A 146 17.73 22.05 -8.06
C ARG A 146 19.13 21.88 -7.50
#